data_AF-A0A7U4DUM5-F1
#
_entry.id   AF-A0A7U4DUM5-F1
#
_cell.length_a   1.000
_cell.length_b   1.000
_cell.length_c   1.000
_cell.angle_alpha   90.00
_cell.angle_beta   90.00
_cell.angle_gamma   90.00
#
_symmetry.space_group_name_H-M   'P 1'
#
loop_
_entity.id
_entity.type
_entity.pdbx_description
1 polymer ?
#
loop_
_entity_poly.entity_id
_entity_poly.type
_entity_poly.pdbx_seq_one_letter_code
_entity_poly.pdbx_strand_id
1 'polypeptide(L)'
;MQSTKKAIEVTESSLAATGSGYNAVEDLLHYHERGNGIQVNGKDSFSTEQAGLFITRENQTWNGYKVFGQPAKLTFSFPDYKFSSSNVGGDTGLSKFSAEQQQQAKLSLQSWSDVANITFTEVAANQKANITFGNYSKDYTGQYDYETQAYALLPNTVYQGQNVGGQTWYNVNQSNIQHPASEDYGRQTFTHEIGHALGLSHPGPYNAGEGVPSYSRDAVYGEDSREFSLMSYWSETNTGGDNGGHYAAAPLLDDITAIQHLYGANLSTRTGDTVYGFNSNTGRDFLSTTGNAQKVIFAAWDAGGNDTFDFSGYTANQRINLNEKSFSDVGGLKGNVSIAAGVTIENAIGGSGNDVIVGNAANNVLKGGAGSDILFGGAGADELWGGVGKDTFVFAAVSDSKPGAADWIRDFQKGTDKIDLSFFNQGAQGGDQIHFVDHFSGAAGEALLSYNASNNVSDLALNIGGQQAPDFLVKIVGQVDVATDFIV
;
A
#
# COMPACT_ATOMS: atom_id res chain seq x y z
N MET A 1 -0.29 -26.28 27.31
CA MET A 1 -1.09 -25.03 27.36
C MET A 1 -1.54 -24.74 25.94
N GLN A 2 -2.81 -24.93 25.63
CA GLN A 2 -3.37 -24.48 24.35
C GLN A 2 -3.42 -22.95 24.41
N SER A 3 -2.49 -22.31 23.69
CA SER A 3 -2.61 -20.88 23.35
C SER A 3 -3.83 -20.77 22.45
N THR A 4 -4.90 -20.19 22.96
CA THR A 4 -6.05 -19.76 22.16
C THR A 4 -5.57 -18.63 21.26
N LYS A 5 -5.24 -18.94 20.00
CA LYS A 5 -4.94 -17.92 18.98
C LYS A 5 -6.19 -17.05 18.80
N LYS A 6 -6.03 -15.72 18.82
CA LYS A 6 -7.13 -14.78 18.54
C LYS A 6 -7.48 -14.91 17.06
N ALA A 7 -8.66 -15.41 16.75
CA ALA A 7 -9.20 -15.42 15.41
C ALA A 7 -9.76 -14.03 15.11
N ILE A 8 -9.31 -13.41 14.03
CA ILE A 8 -9.90 -12.19 13.50
C ILE A 8 -10.70 -12.62 12.26
N GLU A 9 -12.03 -12.49 12.34
CA GLU A 9 -12.83 -12.44 11.11
C GLU A 9 -12.58 -11.08 10.48
N VAL A 10 -12.29 -11.07 9.17
CA VAL A 10 -12.18 -9.83 8.40
C VAL A 10 -13.57 -9.18 8.41
N THR A 11 -13.82 -8.31 9.38
CA THR A 11 -15.08 -7.57 9.47
C THR A 11 -15.12 -6.54 8.36
N GLU A 12 -16.29 -6.42 7.71
CA GLU A 12 -16.56 -5.37 6.73
C GLU A 12 -16.11 -4.00 7.27
N SER A 13 -15.37 -3.22 6.46
CA SER A 13 -14.97 -1.86 6.81
C SER A 13 -16.21 -1.00 7.08
N SER A 14 -16.59 -0.84 8.35
CA SER A 14 -17.75 -0.04 8.70
C SER A 14 -17.38 1.44 8.63
N LEU A 15 -17.61 2.07 7.47
CA LEU A 15 -17.72 3.53 7.35
C LEU A 15 -18.87 4.11 8.19
N ALA A 16 -19.70 3.23 8.80
CA ALA A 16 -20.80 3.58 9.68
C ALA A 16 -20.48 3.21 11.14
N ALA A 17 -19.38 3.72 11.70
CA ALA A 17 -19.22 3.72 13.15
C ALA A 17 -20.10 4.85 13.73
N THR A 18 -21.13 4.48 14.48
CA THR A 18 -21.92 5.39 15.33
C THR A 18 -21.12 5.85 16.56
N GLY A 19 -19.87 6.32 16.37
CA GLY A 19 -18.89 6.64 17.40
C GLY A 19 -18.13 7.94 17.15
N SER A 20 -17.23 8.33 18.08
CA SER A 20 -16.39 9.53 17.99
C SER A 20 -15.36 9.44 16.85
N GLY A 21 -14.69 10.56 16.52
CA GLY A 21 -13.63 10.59 15.52
C GLY A 21 -12.48 9.64 15.88
N TYR A 22 -12.18 9.54 17.18
CA TYR A 22 -11.22 8.57 17.72
C TYR A 22 -11.50 7.11 17.30
N ASN A 23 -12.75 6.66 17.31
CA ASN A 23 -13.05 5.27 16.95
C ASN A 23 -12.76 4.98 15.46
N ALA A 24 -13.04 5.96 14.58
CA ALA A 24 -12.74 5.81 13.16
C ALA A 24 -11.22 5.76 12.89
N VAL A 25 -10.44 6.54 13.65
CA VAL A 25 -8.98 6.51 13.64
C VAL A 25 -8.46 5.16 14.12
N GLU A 26 -8.97 4.67 15.25
CA GLU A 26 -8.56 3.39 15.83
C GLU A 26 -8.86 2.21 14.90
N ASP A 27 -10.05 2.20 14.28
CA ASP A 27 -10.45 1.20 13.29
C ASP A 27 -9.50 1.20 12.06
N LEU A 28 -9.00 2.36 11.64
CA LEU A 28 -8.05 2.47 10.53
C LEU A 28 -6.62 2.08 10.93
N LEU A 29 -6.19 2.42 12.14
CA LEU A 29 -4.87 2.04 12.67
C LEU A 29 -4.73 0.51 12.84
N HIS A 30 -5.84 -0.18 13.11
CA HIS A 30 -5.90 -1.64 13.23
C HIS A 30 -6.44 -2.32 11.95
N TYR A 31 -6.52 -1.60 10.84
CA TYR A 31 -6.98 -2.16 9.57
C TYR A 31 -5.92 -3.13 9.01
N HIS A 32 -6.34 -4.36 8.70
CA HIS A 32 -5.46 -5.43 8.22
C HIS A 32 -4.28 -5.76 9.15
N GLU A 33 -4.54 -5.77 10.46
CA GLU A 33 -3.59 -6.36 11.43
C GLU A 33 -3.12 -7.74 10.96
N ARG A 34 -1.80 -7.96 10.99
CA ARG A 34 -1.19 -9.21 10.51
C ARG A 34 0.04 -9.63 11.32
N GLY A 35 0.37 -10.91 11.26
CA GLY A 35 1.48 -11.52 11.98
C GLY A 35 1.18 -11.80 13.45
N ASN A 36 2.21 -11.80 14.31
CA ASN A 36 2.08 -11.96 15.76
C ASN A 36 1.29 -13.20 16.23
N GLY A 37 1.20 -14.24 15.40
CA GLY A 37 0.52 -15.50 15.72
C GLY A 37 -1.01 -15.44 15.69
N ILE A 38 -1.60 -14.36 15.15
CA ILE A 38 -3.05 -14.28 14.93
C ILE A 38 -3.47 -15.19 13.77
N GLN A 39 -4.78 -15.39 13.61
CA GLN A 39 -5.34 -16.11 12.47
C GLN A 39 -6.30 -15.22 11.68
N VAL A 40 -6.18 -15.31 10.36
CA VAL A 40 -7.06 -14.64 9.38
C VAL A 40 -7.71 -15.73 8.54
N ASN A 41 -9.04 -15.77 8.51
CA ASN A 41 -9.81 -16.76 7.75
C ASN A 41 -9.41 -18.23 8.02
N GLY A 42 -9.11 -18.55 9.30
CA GLY A 42 -8.71 -19.88 9.73
C GLY A 42 -7.29 -20.30 9.32
N LYS A 43 -6.50 -19.38 8.76
CA LYS A 43 -5.09 -19.57 8.40
C LYS A 43 -4.19 -18.79 9.34
N ASP A 44 -2.94 -19.23 9.48
CA ASP A 44 -1.94 -18.44 10.19
C ASP A 44 -1.70 -17.13 9.43
N SER A 45 -1.70 -16.01 10.15
CA SER A 45 -1.39 -14.71 9.59
C SER A 45 0.12 -14.48 9.60
N PHE A 46 0.67 -14.06 8.47
CA PHE A 46 2.08 -13.77 8.31
C PHE A 46 2.29 -12.25 8.35
N SER A 47 3.36 -11.81 9.03
CA SER A 47 3.88 -10.45 8.81
C SER A 47 4.40 -10.31 7.38
N THR A 48 4.56 -9.07 6.91
CA THR A 48 5.16 -8.78 5.60
C THR A 48 6.53 -9.45 5.41
N GLU A 49 7.38 -9.50 6.46
CA GLU A 49 8.67 -10.20 6.41
C GLU A 49 8.50 -11.72 6.25
N GLN A 50 7.59 -12.33 7.02
CA GLN A 50 7.31 -13.76 6.91
C GLN A 50 6.79 -14.13 5.53
N ALA A 51 5.88 -13.33 4.97
CA ALA A 51 5.34 -13.51 3.63
C ALA A 51 6.43 -13.34 2.56
N GLY A 52 7.24 -12.28 2.65
CA GLY A 52 8.36 -12.04 1.74
C GLY A 52 9.35 -13.22 1.70
N LEU A 53 9.75 -13.73 2.86
CA LEU A 53 10.61 -14.91 2.96
C LEU A 53 9.95 -16.16 2.35
N PHE A 54 8.65 -16.35 2.57
CA PHE A 54 7.91 -17.50 2.06
C PHE A 54 7.74 -17.47 0.53
N ILE A 55 7.51 -16.29 -0.05
CA ILE A 55 7.49 -16.07 -1.50
C ILE A 55 8.85 -16.44 -2.11
N THR A 56 9.95 -16.16 -1.40
CA THR A 56 11.32 -16.47 -1.83
C THR A 56 11.84 -17.85 -1.39
N ARG A 57 10.97 -18.76 -0.93
CA ARG A 57 11.36 -20.05 -0.31
C ARG A 57 12.26 -20.95 -1.17
N GLU A 58 12.25 -20.78 -2.49
CA GLU A 58 13.11 -21.53 -3.41
C GLU A 58 14.59 -21.11 -3.32
N ASN A 59 14.86 -19.93 -2.73
CA ASN A 59 16.19 -19.35 -2.54
C ASN A 59 16.99 -19.22 -3.86
N GLN A 60 16.30 -19.04 -4.99
CA GLN A 60 16.92 -18.88 -6.31
C GLN A 60 17.03 -17.41 -6.66
N THR A 61 18.24 -16.96 -7.00
CA THR A 61 18.48 -15.61 -7.53
C THR A 61 19.43 -15.66 -8.71
N TRP A 62 19.49 -14.58 -9.49
CA TRP A 62 20.50 -14.41 -10.54
C TRP A 62 21.93 -14.27 -10.00
N ASN A 63 22.10 -14.01 -8.71
CA ASN A 63 23.40 -13.95 -8.04
C ASN A 63 23.83 -15.33 -7.47
N GLY A 64 22.96 -16.33 -7.54
CA GLY A 64 23.22 -17.71 -7.12
C GLY A 64 22.26 -18.21 -6.03
N TYR A 65 22.27 -19.52 -5.81
CA TYR A 65 21.45 -20.13 -4.76
C TYR A 65 21.82 -19.60 -3.37
N LYS A 66 20.81 -19.13 -2.62
CA LYS A 66 20.96 -18.50 -1.29
C LYS A 66 21.87 -17.25 -1.27
N VAL A 67 21.96 -16.52 -2.38
CA VAL A 67 22.66 -15.22 -2.44
C VAL A 67 21.63 -14.11 -2.41
N PHE A 68 21.54 -13.40 -1.28
CA PHE A 68 20.50 -12.41 -0.97
C PHE A 68 21.08 -11.00 -0.80
N GLY A 69 20.23 -9.99 -0.97
CA GLY A 69 20.56 -8.57 -0.78
C GLY A 69 21.59 -8.00 -1.76
N GLN A 70 21.96 -8.73 -2.82
CA GLN A 70 22.99 -8.29 -3.77
C GLN A 70 22.34 -7.71 -5.04
N PRO A 71 22.85 -6.58 -5.57
CA PRO A 71 22.33 -6.01 -6.80
C PRO A 71 22.55 -6.95 -8.00
N ALA A 72 21.72 -6.81 -9.04
CA ALA A 72 21.84 -7.59 -10.27
C ALA A 72 21.77 -6.71 -11.52
N LYS A 73 22.57 -7.03 -12.54
CA LYS A 73 22.49 -6.43 -13.88
C LYS A 73 22.03 -7.50 -14.85
N LEU A 74 20.81 -7.36 -15.37
CA LEU A 74 20.13 -8.36 -16.17
C LEU A 74 19.86 -7.82 -17.58
N THR A 75 20.11 -8.66 -18.56
CA THR A 75 19.72 -8.39 -19.95
C THR A 75 18.35 -8.97 -20.23
N PHE A 76 17.54 -8.29 -21.04
CA PHE A 76 16.28 -8.83 -21.52
C PHE A 76 16.14 -8.67 -23.04
N SER A 77 15.33 -9.52 -23.67
CA SER A 77 15.05 -9.41 -25.11
C SER A 77 13.66 -9.91 -25.46
N PHE A 78 13.22 -9.59 -26.69
CA PHE A 78 12.01 -10.10 -27.31
C PHE A 78 12.39 -10.92 -28.56
N PRO A 79 12.75 -12.21 -28.40
CA PRO A 79 13.24 -13.03 -29.51
C PRO A 79 12.21 -13.18 -30.63
N ASP A 80 12.72 -13.32 -31.86
CA ASP A 80 11.89 -13.62 -33.04
C ASP A 80 11.65 -15.13 -33.13
N TYR A 81 10.70 -15.61 -32.32
CA TYR A 81 10.38 -17.04 -32.26
C TYR A 81 9.69 -17.52 -33.53
N LYS A 82 10.12 -18.69 -34.02
CA LYS A 82 9.50 -19.33 -35.18
C LYS A 82 8.21 -20.02 -34.76
N PHE A 83 7.12 -19.76 -35.48
CA PHE A 83 5.80 -20.34 -35.21
C PHE A 83 5.78 -21.88 -35.11
N SER A 84 6.59 -22.56 -35.93
CA SER A 84 6.66 -24.02 -35.96
C SER A 84 7.59 -24.63 -34.91
N SER A 85 8.26 -23.83 -34.08
CA SER A 85 9.13 -24.32 -33.02
C SER A 85 8.32 -24.68 -31.78
N SER A 86 8.90 -25.53 -30.93
CA SER A 86 8.41 -25.81 -29.58
C SER A 86 9.28 -25.10 -28.55
N ASN A 87 8.68 -24.61 -27.48
CA ASN A 87 9.42 -24.09 -26.33
C ASN A 87 9.72 -25.20 -25.30
N VAL A 88 10.27 -24.81 -24.15
CA VAL A 88 10.65 -25.75 -23.07
C VAL A 88 9.45 -26.40 -22.36
N GLY A 89 8.28 -25.75 -22.35
CA GLY A 89 7.02 -26.33 -21.85
C GLY A 89 6.37 -27.30 -22.84
N GLY A 90 6.86 -27.36 -24.08
CA GLY A 90 6.31 -28.17 -25.16
C GLY A 90 5.32 -27.42 -26.05
N ASP A 91 4.93 -26.20 -25.68
CA ASP A 91 3.99 -25.38 -26.44
C ASP A 91 4.56 -24.94 -27.78
N THR A 92 3.67 -24.73 -28.74
CA THR A 92 3.99 -24.38 -30.13
C THR A 92 3.19 -23.15 -30.57
N GLY A 93 3.26 -22.81 -31.86
CA GLY A 93 2.60 -21.61 -32.38
C GLY A 93 3.23 -20.35 -31.80
N LEU A 94 4.56 -20.36 -31.68
CA LEU A 94 5.31 -19.31 -31.01
C LEU A 94 5.30 -18.02 -31.82
N SER A 95 5.32 -16.88 -31.15
CA SER A 95 5.47 -15.60 -31.83
C SER A 95 6.23 -14.58 -30.98
N LYS A 96 6.82 -13.61 -31.67
CA LYS A 96 7.41 -12.45 -31.05
C LYS A 96 6.32 -11.59 -30.39
N PHE A 97 6.67 -10.96 -29.27
CA PHE A 97 5.83 -9.95 -28.66
C PHE A 97 5.50 -8.79 -29.63
N SER A 98 4.25 -8.33 -29.61
CA SER A 98 3.81 -7.13 -30.32
C SER A 98 4.47 -5.86 -29.75
N ALA A 99 4.37 -4.73 -30.45
CA ALA A 99 4.90 -3.46 -29.94
C ALA A 99 4.22 -3.03 -28.62
N GLU A 100 2.92 -3.28 -28.48
CA GLU A 100 2.17 -3.02 -27.25
C GLU A 100 2.68 -3.88 -26.10
N GLN A 101 2.82 -5.20 -26.34
CA GLN A 101 3.34 -6.12 -25.33
C GLN A 101 4.76 -5.76 -24.91
N GLN A 102 5.64 -5.39 -25.85
CA GLN A 102 7.00 -4.94 -25.55
C GLN A 102 7.00 -3.68 -24.67
N GLN A 103 6.12 -2.72 -24.94
CA GLN A 103 6.01 -1.51 -24.15
C GLN A 103 5.55 -1.81 -22.72
N GLN A 104 4.51 -2.64 -22.55
CA GLN A 104 3.99 -3.00 -21.23
C GLN A 104 4.97 -3.87 -20.44
N ALA A 105 5.68 -4.80 -21.08
CA ALA A 105 6.73 -5.59 -20.45
C ALA A 105 7.88 -4.71 -19.92
N LYS A 106 8.26 -3.65 -20.65
CA LYS A 106 9.25 -2.68 -20.18
C LYS A 106 8.79 -1.90 -18.95
N LEU A 107 7.50 -1.54 -18.88
CA LEU A 107 6.94 -0.88 -17.70
C LEU A 107 6.87 -1.84 -16.49
N SER A 108 6.57 -3.12 -16.70
CA SER A 108 6.65 -4.15 -15.64
C SER A 108 8.08 -4.41 -15.17
N LEU A 109 9.08 -4.44 -16.08
CA LEU A 109 10.49 -4.50 -15.69
C LEU A 109 10.88 -3.26 -14.88
N GLN A 110 10.42 -2.07 -15.31
CA GLN A 110 10.68 -0.82 -14.62
C GLN A 110 10.14 -0.82 -13.19
N SER A 111 8.91 -1.31 -12.97
CA SER A 111 8.33 -1.37 -11.61
C SER A 111 9.09 -2.30 -10.66
N TRP A 112 9.66 -3.40 -11.15
CA TRP A 112 10.58 -4.23 -10.35
C TRP A 112 11.91 -3.51 -10.05
N SER A 113 12.51 -2.83 -11.03
CA SER A 113 13.76 -2.08 -10.81
C SER A 113 13.58 -0.82 -9.96
N ASP A 114 12.36 -0.29 -9.85
CA ASP A 114 12.06 0.81 -8.94
C ASP A 114 12.25 0.40 -7.48
N VAL A 115 11.91 -0.84 -7.12
CA VAL A 115 11.83 -1.27 -5.71
C VAL A 115 13.06 -2.05 -5.23
N ALA A 116 13.85 -2.62 -6.14
CA ALA A 116 15.05 -3.39 -5.82
C ALA A 116 16.24 -3.03 -6.71
N ASN A 117 17.47 -3.33 -6.26
CA ASN A 117 18.71 -2.98 -6.98
C ASN A 117 18.95 -3.86 -8.22
N ILE A 118 18.05 -3.78 -9.19
CA ILE A 118 18.09 -4.53 -10.44
C ILE A 118 18.19 -3.54 -11.59
N THR A 119 19.18 -3.71 -12.46
CA THR A 119 19.28 -2.93 -13.70
C THR A 119 18.93 -3.81 -14.89
N PHE A 120 17.91 -3.41 -15.66
CA PHE A 120 17.53 -4.09 -16.89
C PHE A 120 18.14 -3.41 -18.11
N THR A 121 18.67 -4.19 -19.06
CA THR A 121 19.21 -3.69 -20.33
C THR A 121 18.66 -4.51 -21.49
N GLU A 122 17.98 -3.87 -22.43
CA GLU A 122 17.49 -4.53 -23.63
C GLU A 122 18.66 -4.92 -24.54
N VAL A 123 18.65 -6.16 -25.04
CA VAL A 123 19.59 -6.65 -26.05
C VAL A 123 18.85 -7.09 -27.31
N ALA A 124 19.56 -7.22 -28.43
CA ALA A 124 18.94 -7.56 -29.71
C ALA A 124 18.29 -8.95 -29.67
N ALA A 125 17.22 -9.16 -30.47
CA ALA A 125 16.41 -10.39 -30.48
C ALA A 125 17.19 -11.69 -30.78
N ASN A 126 18.38 -11.60 -31.38
CA ASN A 126 19.26 -12.72 -31.69
C ASN A 126 20.41 -12.91 -30.67
N GLN A 127 20.52 -12.03 -29.68
CA GLN A 127 21.52 -12.11 -28.61
C GLN A 127 20.95 -12.88 -27.42
N LYS A 128 21.85 -13.55 -26.68
CA LYS A 128 21.47 -14.21 -25.43
C LYS A 128 21.08 -13.16 -24.40
N ALA A 129 19.92 -13.33 -23.78
CA ALA A 129 19.44 -12.51 -22.68
C ALA A 129 19.24 -13.35 -21.40
N ASN A 130 19.21 -12.70 -20.23
CA ASN A 130 18.81 -13.35 -18.98
C ASN A 130 17.30 -13.61 -18.98
N ILE A 131 16.51 -12.61 -19.35
CA ILE A 131 15.04 -12.69 -19.40
C ILE A 131 14.59 -12.61 -20.86
N THR A 132 13.69 -13.51 -21.27
CA THR A 132 13.14 -13.51 -22.63
C THR A 132 11.63 -13.64 -22.60
N PHE A 133 10.95 -12.83 -23.41
CA PHE A 133 9.50 -12.82 -23.52
C PHE A 133 9.06 -13.43 -24.84
N GLY A 134 8.19 -14.43 -24.78
CA GLY A 134 7.65 -15.09 -25.97
C GLY A 134 6.15 -15.41 -25.85
N ASN A 135 5.44 -15.31 -26.96
CA ASN A 135 4.07 -15.78 -27.03
C ASN A 135 4.04 -17.26 -27.46
N TYR A 136 3.06 -18.02 -26.99
CA TYR A 136 2.61 -19.27 -27.58
C TYR A 136 1.11 -19.19 -27.89
N SER A 137 0.62 -20.07 -28.76
CA SER A 137 -0.81 -20.12 -29.12
C SER A 137 -1.35 -21.55 -29.22
N LYS A 138 -0.48 -22.56 -29.08
CA LYS A 138 -0.84 -23.96 -29.25
C LYS A 138 -0.17 -24.82 -28.20
N ASP A 139 -0.89 -25.86 -27.80
CA ASP A 139 -0.38 -26.87 -26.88
C ASP A 139 0.68 -27.77 -27.53
N TYR A 140 1.18 -28.74 -26.75
CA TYR A 140 2.15 -29.75 -27.19
C TYR A 140 1.61 -30.71 -28.28
N THR A 141 0.29 -30.76 -28.50
CA THR A 141 -0.34 -31.54 -29.56
C THR A 141 -0.51 -30.74 -30.86
N GLY A 142 -0.23 -29.43 -30.83
CA GLY A 142 -0.34 -28.50 -31.95
C GLY A 142 -1.74 -27.93 -32.16
N GLN A 143 -2.64 -28.11 -31.20
CA GLN A 143 -3.98 -27.50 -31.18
C GLN A 143 -3.95 -26.13 -30.52
N TYR A 144 -4.85 -25.23 -30.93
CA TYR A 144 -4.95 -23.92 -30.29
C TYR A 144 -5.40 -24.05 -28.83
N ASP A 145 -4.64 -23.42 -27.93
CA ASP A 145 -4.88 -23.45 -26.49
C ASP A 145 -5.61 -22.18 -26.05
N TYR A 146 -6.83 -22.31 -25.54
CA TYR A 146 -7.64 -21.19 -25.04
C TYR A 146 -7.82 -21.22 -23.52
N GLU A 147 -7.16 -22.16 -22.82
CA GLU A 147 -7.37 -22.41 -21.39
C GLU A 147 -6.26 -21.80 -20.53
N THR A 148 -5.01 -21.87 -21.00
CA THR A 148 -3.85 -21.39 -20.24
C THR A 148 -3.66 -19.88 -20.36
N GLN A 149 -2.85 -19.32 -19.44
CA GLN A 149 -2.56 -17.89 -19.36
C GLN A 149 -1.10 -17.59 -19.67
N ALA A 150 -0.19 -17.96 -18.75
CA ALA A 150 1.24 -17.70 -18.86
C ALA A 150 2.03 -18.61 -17.90
N TYR A 151 3.35 -18.65 -18.07
CA TYR A 151 4.27 -19.27 -17.12
C TYR A 151 5.70 -18.75 -17.32
N ALA A 152 6.53 -18.96 -16.30
CA ALA A 152 7.94 -18.59 -16.32
C ALA A 152 8.80 -19.59 -15.55
N LEU A 153 10.10 -19.50 -15.77
CA LEU A 153 11.09 -20.35 -15.13
C LEU A 153 11.98 -19.53 -14.20
N LEU A 154 12.08 -19.98 -12.95
CA LEU A 154 12.91 -19.33 -11.93
C LEU A 154 14.40 -19.29 -12.36
N PRO A 155 15.20 -18.38 -11.78
CA PRO A 155 16.65 -18.38 -11.97
C PRO A 155 17.24 -19.76 -11.67
N ASN A 156 18.28 -20.13 -12.44
CA ASN A 156 19.04 -21.38 -12.29
C ASN A 156 18.26 -22.67 -12.58
N THR A 157 17.05 -22.61 -13.15
CA THR A 157 16.36 -23.80 -13.65
C THR A 157 17.16 -24.43 -14.80
N VAL A 158 17.60 -25.69 -14.62
CA VAL A 158 18.33 -26.43 -15.64
C VAL A 158 17.43 -27.48 -16.27
N TYR A 159 17.27 -27.41 -17.59
CA TYR A 159 16.56 -28.40 -18.40
C TYR A 159 17.49 -28.93 -19.48
N GLN A 160 17.65 -30.26 -19.54
CA GLN A 160 18.55 -30.95 -20.49
C GLN A 160 19.98 -30.36 -20.53
N GLY A 161 20.51 -29.97 -19.36
CA GLY A 161 21.86 -29.41 -19.23
C GLY A 161 22.00 -27.94 -19.65
N GLN A 162 20.92 -27.26 -20.03
CA GLN A 162 20.89 -25.83 -20.32
C GLN A 162 20.15 -25.07 -19.21
N ASN A 163 20.67 -23.91 -18.81
CA ASN A 163 19.93 -23.00 -17.94
C ASN A 163 18.82 -22.32 -18.76
N VAL A 164 17.58 -22.60 -18.40
CA VAL A 164 16.35 -22.10 -19.02
C VAL A 164 15.64 -21.07 -18.14
N GLY A 165 16.21 -20.74 -16.97
CA GLY A 165 15.68 -19.71 -16.08
C GLY A 165 15.62 -18.35 -16.77
N GLY A 166 14.57 -17.58 -16.46
CA GLY A 166 14.29 -16.28 -17.04
C GLY A 166 13.46 -16.31 -18.32
N GLN A 167 13.13 -17.47 -18.87
CA GLN A 167 12.14 -17.55 -19.94
C GLN A 167 10.74 -17.28 -19.37
N THR A 168 9.99 -16.39 -20.02
CA THR A 168 8.59 -16.09 -19.73
C THR A 168 7.75 -16.29 -20.99
N TRP A 169 6.63 -17.01 -20.85
CA TRP A 169 5.80 -17.47 -21.95
C TRP A 169 4.33 -17.12 -21.71
N TYR A 170 3.67 -16.58 -22.73
CA TYR A 170 2.32 -16.03 -22.61
C TYR A 170 1.40 -16.56 -23.70
N ASN A 171 0.19 -16.97 -23.34
CA ASN A 171 -0.79 -17.47 -24.28
C ASN A 171 -1.46 -16.29 -25.02
N VAL A 172 -1.05 -16.07 -26.27
CA VAL A 172 -1.56 -14.95 -27.07
C VAL A 172 -2.99 -15.17 -27.56
N ASN A 173 -3.62 -16.31 -27.30
CA ASN A 173 -5.06 -16.46 -27.57
C ASN A 173 -5.92 -15.74 -26.52
N GLN A 174 -5.36 -15.37 -25.36
CA GLN A 174 -6.04 -14.55 -24.35
C GLN A 174 -6.02 -13.08 -24.76
N SER A 175 -7.17 -12.41 -24.73
CA SER A 175 -7.28 -10.98 -25.12
C SER A 175 -6.38 -10.09 -24.27
N ASN A 176 -6.33 -10.36 -22.96
CA ASN A 176 -5.54 -9.58 -22.03
C ASN A 176 -4.03 -9.68 -22.30
N ILE A 177 -3.56 -10.82 -22.82
CA ILE A 177 -2.17 -10.98 -23.26
C ILE A 177 -1.90 -10.22 -24.56
N GLN A 178 -2.88 -10.17 -25.47
CA GLN A 178 -2.76 -9.39 -26.72
C GLN A 178 -2.76 -7.89 -26.46
N HIS A 179 -3.58 -7.43 -25.51
CA HIS A 179 -3.90 -6.02 -25.26
C HIS A 179 -3.63 -5.56 -23.81
N PRO A 180 -2.40 -5.75 -23.28
CA PRO A 180 -2.09 -5.46 -21.88
C PRO A 180 -2.11 -3.97 -21.54
N ALA A 181 -2.20 -3.06 -22.53
CA ALA A 181 -2.35 -1.62 -22.25
C ALA A 181 -3.79 -1.21 -21.92
N SER A 182 -4.78 -2.01 -22.34
CA SER A 182 -6.21 -1.76 -22.09
C SER A 182 -6.88 -2.81 -21.22
N GLU A 183 -6.26 -3.98 -21.06
CA GLU A 183 -6.72 -5.07 -20.18
C GLU A 183 -5.64 -5.31 -19.10
N ASP A 184 -5.87 -4.72 -17.92
CA ASP A 184 -4.92 -4.65 -16.80
C ASP A 184 -4.45 -6.01 -16.27
N TYR A 185 -5.28 -7.07 -16.37
CA TYR A 185 -4.83 -8.43 -16.04
C TYR A 185 -3.65 -8.90 -16.91
N GLY A 186 -3.55 -8.43 -18.14
CA GLY A 186 -2.41 -8.69 -19.02
C GLY A 186 -1.13 -8.07 -18.47
N ARG A 187 -1.22 -6.80 -18.03
CA ARG A 187 -0.11 -6.10 -17.38
C ARG A 187 0.29 -6.74 -16.05
N GLN A 188 -0.67 -7.14 -15.22
CA GLN A 188 -0.39 -7.89 -13.99
C GLN A 188 0.32 -9.22 -14.30
N THR A 189 -0.14 -9.96 -15.31
CA THR A 189 0.49 -11.21 -15.74
C THR A 189 1.95 -10.99 -16.14
N PHE A 190 2.26 -9.90 -16.86
CA PHE A 190 3.66 -9.59 -17.19
C PHE A 190 4.51 -9.36 -15.95
N THR A 191 4.01 -8.56 -15.00
CA THR A 191 4.72 -8.29 -13.75
C THR A 191 4.91 -9.57 -12.92
N HIS A 192 3.90 -10.45 -12.88
CA HIS A 192 3.92 -11.76 -12.23
C HIS A 192 5.00 -12.67 -12.80
N GLU A 193 4.99 -12.90 -14.12
CA GLU A 193 5.97 -13.79 -14.76
C GLU A 193 7.40 -13.25 -14.67
N ILE A 194 7.58 -11.92 -14.65
CA ILE A 194 8.88 -11.32 -14.36
C ILE A 194 9.28 -11.60 -12.90
N GLY A 195 8.35 -11.58 -11.94
CA GLY A 195 8.60 -11.99 -10.55
C GLY A 195 9.18 -13.40 -10.47
N HIS A 196 8.58 -14.36 -11.18
CA HIS A 196 9.14 -15.71 -11.34
C HIS A 196 10.53 -15.70 -11.98
N ALA A 197 10.72 -14.99 -13.09
CA ALA A 197 12.02 -14.85 -13.75
C ALA A 197 13.10 -14.21 -12.85
N LEU A 198 12.69 -13.51 -11.78
CA LEU A 198 13.57 -12.93 -10.75
C LEU A 198 13.76 -13.82 -9.52
N GLY A 199 12.95 -14.86 -9.34
CA GLY A 199 13.09 -15.84 -8.25
C GLY A 199 11.98 -15.87 -7.22
N LEU A 200 10.87 -15.17 -7.45
CA LEU A 200 9.68 -15.23 -6.59
C LEU A 200 8.84 -16.45 -6.99
N SER A 201 8.22 -17.09 -6.01
CA SER A 201 7.23 -18.16 -6.22
C SER A 201 5.84 -17.68 -5.86
N HIS A 202 4.79 -18.41 -6.28
CA HIS A 202 3.46 -18.22 -5.71
C HIS A 202 3.52 -18.31 -4.17
N PRO A 203 2.68 -17.56 -3.42
CA PRO A 203 2.67 -17.63 -1.96
C PRO A 203 2.08 -18.91 -1.35
N GLY A 204 1.92 -19.97 -2.15
CA GLY A 204 1.66 -21.33 -1.71
C GLY A 204 2.15 -22.37 -2.74
N PRO A 205 2.12 -23.67 -2.41
CA PRO A 205 2.51 -24.75 -3.31
C PRO A 205 1.35 -25.13 -4.24
N TYR A 206 0.85 -24.18 -5.02
CA TYR A 206 -0.21 -24.39 -6.01
C TYR A 206 0.24 -23.84 -7.36
N ASN A 207 -0.16 -24.52 -8.43
CA ASN A 207 0.11 -24.12 -9.81
C ASN A 207 -1.14 -24.29 -10.68
N ALA A 208 -1.21 -23.55 -11.78
CA ALA A 208 -2.24 -23.77 -12.79
C ALA A 208 -2.04 -25.16 -13.44
N GLY A 209 -3.13 -25.87 -13.73
CA GLY A 209 -3.09 -27.21 -14.33
C GLY A 209 -2.84 -28.38 -13.34
N GLU A 210 -2.46 -28.10 -12.09
CA GLU A 210 -2.28 -29.10 -11.04
C GLU A 210 -3.55 -29.24 -10.16
N GLY A 211 -4.66 -29.63 -10.78
CA GLY A 211 -5.97 -29.72 -10.12
C GLY A 211 -6.73 -28.39 -10.12
N VAL A 212 -7.63 -28.21 -9.15
CA VAL A 212 -8.49 -27.01 -9.03
C VAL A 212 -8.19 -26.32 -7.70
N PRO A 213 -7.06 -25.60 -7.56
CA PRO A 213 -6.67 -25.02 -6.29
C PRO A 213 -7.67 -23.93 -5.84
N SER A 214 -7.83 -23.74 -4.54
CA SER A 214 -8.67 -22.69 -3.95
C SER A 214 -8.01 -22.06 -2.73
N TYR A 215 -8.24 -20.76 -2.51
CA TYR A 215 -7.73 -20.02 -1.34
C TYR A 215 -7.97 -20.79 -0.02
N SER A 216 -9.21 -21.20 0.24
CA SER A 216 -9.58 -21.89 1.48
C SER A 216 -8.76 -23.15 1.78
N ARG A 217 -8.35 -23.89 0.75
CA ARG A 217 -7.66 -25.17 0.89
C ARG A 217 -6.15 -25.05 0.74
N ASP A 218 -5.68 -24.23 -0.20
CA ASP A 218 -4.31 -24.32 -0.72
C ASP A 218 -3.45 -23.09 -0.39
N ALA A 219 -4.04 -21.96 0.01
CA ALA A 219 -3.28 -20.84 0.56
C ALA A 219 -2.67 -21.23 1.91
N VAL A 220 -1.36 -20.96 2.08
CA VAL A 220 -0.59 -21.36 3.27
C VAL A 220 -0.80 -20.41 4.44
N TYR A 221 -0.96 -19.13 4.18
CA TYR A 221 -1.17 -18.07 5.16
C TYR A 221 -2.34 -17.17 4.75
N GLY A 222 -2.87 -16.39 5.69
CA GLY A 222 -4.08 -15.59 5.48
C GLY A 222 -3.94 -14.53 4.39
N GLU A 223 -2.77 -13.90 4.30
CA GLU A 223 -2.50 -12.78 3.39
C GLU A 223 -2.06 -13.22 1.98
N ASP A 224 -2.19 -14.51 1.64
CA ASP A 224 -2.01 -14.98 0.27
C ASP A 224 -3.22 -14.54 -0.59
N SER A 225 -3.18 -13.30 -1.06
CA SER A 225 -4.16 -12.73 -1.98
C SER A 225 -3.53 -11.61 -2.81
N ARG A 226 -4.25 -11.21 -3.87
CA ARG A 226 -3.91 -10.07 -4.74
C ARG A 226 -4.07 -8.70 -4.06
N GLU A 227 -4.42 -8.67 -2.78
CA GLU A 227 -4.29 -7.47 -1.95
C GLU A 227 -2.83 -7.24 -1.53
N PHE A 228 -2.08 -8.31 -1.26
CA PHE A 228 -0.74 -8.25 -0.69
C PHE A 228 0.36 -8.64 -1.68
N SER A 229 0.07 -9.55 -2.62
CA SER A 229 1.04 -10.06 -3.59
C SER A 229 0.40 -10.34 -4.94
N LEU A 230 0.95 -9.76 -6.01
CA LEU A 230 0.55 -10.11 -7.37
C LEU A 230 1.07 -11.48 -7.81
N MET A 231 1.93 -12.12 -7.00
CA MET A 231 2.30 -13.53 -7.16
C MET A 231 1.15 -14.47 -6.74
N SER A 232 0.10 -13.96 -6.09
CA SER A 232 -1.06 -14.76 -5.71
C SER A 232 -2.06 -14.96 -6.86
N TYR A 233 -2.75 -16.09 -6.83
CA TYR A 233 -3.91 -16.36 -7.70
C TYR A 233 -5.24 -15.94 -7.05
N TRP A 234 -5.23 -15.63 -5.76
CA TRP A 234 -6.46 -15.44 -5.00
C TRP A 234 -6.93 -13.99 -5.02
N SER A 235 -8.23 -13.78 -5.22
CA SER A 235 -8.88 -12.48 -5.14
C SER A 235 -8.55 -11.76 -3.83
N GLU A 236 -8.33 -10.46 -3.89
CA GLU A 236 -8.19 -9.55 -2.75
C GLU A 236 -9.39 -9.64 -1.79
N THR A 237 -10.57 -9.99 -2.31
CA THR A 237 -11.78 -10.15 -1.50
C THR A 237 -11.69 -11.28 -0.47
N ASN A 238 -10.73 -12.22 -0.60
CA ASN A 238 -10.49 -13.23 0.42
C ASN A 238 -9.95 -12.61 1.72
N THR A 239 -9.33 -11.44 1.65
CA THR A 239 -8.71 -10.76 2.78
C THR A 239 -9.36 -9.44 3.16
N GLY A 240 -10.42 -9.03 2.44
CA GLY A 240 -11.23 -7.84 2.75
C GLY A 240 -11.01 -6.67 1.82
N GLY A 241 -10.01 -6.74 0.94
CA GLY A 241 -9.84 -5.81 -0.15
C GLY A 241 -10.95 -5.90 -1.21
N ASP A 242 -11.05 -4.85 -2.01
CA ASP A 242 -11.94 -4.79 -3.17
C ASP A 242 -11.29 -3.87 -4.21
N ASN A 243 -10.75 -4.49 -5.27
CA ASN A 243 -10.10 -3.78 -6.35
C ASN A 243 -11.08 -3.37 -7.47
N GLY A 244 -12.39 -3.50 -7.27
CA GLY A 244 -13.40 -3.03 -8.22
C GLY A 244 -13.31 -3.73 -9.58
N GLY A 245 -12.76 -4.95 -9.62
CA GLY A 245 -12.49 -5.69 -10.85
C GLY A 245 -11.21 -5.29 -11.59
N HIS A 246 -10.40 -4.40 -11.01
CA HIS A 246 -9.10 -4.01 -11.55
C HIS A 246 -7.96 -4.86 -10.98
N TYR A 247 -6.80 -4.85 -11.64
CA TYR A 247 -5.62 -5.60 -11.23
C TYR A 247 -4.39 -4.71 -11.06
N ALA A 248 -3.62 -4.95 -9.98
CA ALA A 248 -2.37 -4.25 -9.72
C ALA A 248 -1.35 -4.48 -10.84
N ALA A 249 -0.82 -3.39 -11.41
CA ALA A 249 0.18 -3.44 -12.49
C ALA A 249 1.63 -3.59 -12.00
N ALA A 250 1.90 -3.36 -10.72
CA ALA A 250 3.23 -3.27 -10.13
C ALA A 250 3.32 -4.05 -8.80
N PRO A 251 4.53 -4.42 -8.34
CA PRO A 251 4.73 -5.17 -7.09
C PRO A 251 3.95 -4.59 -5.90
N LEU A 252 3.24 -5.47 -5.18
CA LEU A 252 2.49 -5.12 -3.98
C LEU A 252 3.36 -5.29 -2.72
N LEU A 253 2.78 -5.03 -1.54
CA LEU A 253 3.51 -4.92 -0.27
C LEU A 253 4.44 -6.11 0.03
N ASP A 254 3.94 -7.34 -0.13
CA ASP A 254 4.72 -8.56 0.15
C ASP A 254 5.70 -8.87 -0.99
N ASP A 255 5.39 -8.47 -2.22
CA ASP A 255 6.27 -8.60 -3.38
C ASP A 255 7.50 -7.70 -3.26
N ILE A 256 7.31 -6.45 -2.83
CA ILE A 256 8.39 -5.49 -2.57
C ILE A 256 9.34 -6.08 -1.52
N THR A 257 8.79 -6.58 -0.42
CA THR A 257 9.61 -7.20 0.64
C THR A 257 10.36 -8.44 0.13
N ALA A 258 9.70 -9.29 -0.65
CA ALA A 258 10.31 -10.47 -1.26
C ALA A 258 11.48 -10.11 -2.19
N ILE A 259 11.27 -9.17 -3.13
CA ILE A 259 12.30 -8.83 -4.10
C ILE A 259 13.47 -8.06 -3.48
N GLN A 260 13.20 -7.23 -2.46
CA GLN A 260 14.23 -6.56 -1.68
C GLN A 260 15.05 -7.54 -0.83
N HIS A 261 14.44 -8.61 -0.33
CA HIS A 261 15.19 -9.70 0.29
C HIS A 261 16.20 -10.31 -0.70
N LEU A 262 15.79 -10.56 -1.96
CA LEU A 262 16.67 -11.15 -2.97
C LEU A 262 17.78 -10.20 -3.45
N TYR A 263 17.45 -8.94 -3.74
CA TYR A 263 18.34 -8.03 -4.48
C TYR A 263 18.69 -6.71 -3.76
N GLY A 264 18.16 -6.50 -2.55
CA GLY A 264 18.33 -5.28 -1.78
C GLY A 264 17.41 -4.15 -2.25
N ALA A 265 16.98 -3.31 -1.31
CA ALA A 265 16.15 -2.14 -1.55
C ALA A 265 16.85 -1.09 -2.45
N ASN A 266 16.10 -0.53 -3.40
CA ASN A 266 16.62 0.53 -4.27
C ASN A 266 16.44 1.92 -3.62
N LEU A 267 17.49 2.39 -2.97
CA LEU A 267 17.52 3.68 -2.26
C LEU A 267 17.78 4.89 -3.17
N SER A 268 17.72 4.72 -4.50
CA SER A 268 17.84 5.82 -5.47
C SER A 268 16.52 6.24 -6.10
N THR A 269 15.47 5.45 -5.87
CA THR A 269 14.16 5.67 -6.46
C THR A 269 13.43 6.79 -5.73
N ARG A 270 12.99 7.81 -6.48
CA ARG A 270 12.09 8.88 -5.99
C ARG A 270 12.58 9.70 -4.79
N THR A 271 13.90 9.80 -4.58
CA THR A 271 14.57 10.54 -3.48
C THR A 271 14.28 12.06 -3.30
N GLY A 272 13.36 12.65 -4.06
CA GLY A 272 12.91 14.03 -3.88
C GLY A 272 11.39 14.07 -3.72
N ASP A 273 10.83 15.24 -3.43
CA ASP A 273 9.41 15.41 -3.12
C ASP A 273 8.49 14.80 -4.20
N THR A 274 7.86 13.69 -3.86
CA THR A 274 7.06 12.88 -4.79
C THR A 274 5.58 13.00 -4.48
N VAL A 275 4.78 13.28 -5.52
CA VAL A 275 3.31 13.25 -5.43
C VAL A 275 2.80 11.98 -6.08
N TYR A 276 1.99 11.23 -5.35
CA TYR A 276 1.30 10.01 -5.77
C TYR A 276 -0.20 10.28 -5.95
N GLY A 277 -0.85 9.62 -6.90
CA GLY A 277 -2.27 9.80 -7.20
C GLY A 277 -2.52 10.92 -8.22
N PHE A 278 -3.37 11.88 -7.88
CA PHE A 278 -3.58 13.08 -8.69
C PHE A 278 -2.31 13.93 -8.72
N ASN A 279 -2.14 14.73 -9.78
CA ASN A 279 -1.01 15.64 -9.93
C ASN A 279 0.37 14.96 -9.80
N SER A 280 0.44 13.65 -10.04
CA SER A 280 1.63 12.87 -9.78
C SER A 280 2.82 13.29 -10.65
N ASN A 281 4.00 13.33 -10.04
CA ASN A 281 5.28 13.53 -10.72
C ASN A 281 6.12 12.24 -10.82
N THR A 282 5.54 11.08 -10.47
CA THR A 282 6.25 9.78 -10.42
C THR A 282 6.72 9.29 -11.78
N GLY A 283 6.05 9.73 -12.86
CA GLY A 283 6.25 9.17 -14.20
C GLY A 283 5.93 7.67 -14.25
N ARG A 284 5.00 7.19 -13.42
CA ARG A 284 4.50 5.82 -13.43
C ARG A 284 2.98 5.83 -13.58
N ASP A 285 2.48 5.02 -14.50
CA ASP A 285 1.05 4.86 -14.78
C ASP A 285 0.29 4.36 -13.55
N PHE A 286 0.81 3.33 -12.88
CA PHE A 286 0.18 2.71 -11.71
C PHE A 286 0.16 3.58 -10.45
N LEU A 287 0.95 4.66 -10.41
CA LEU A 287 1.01 5.62 -9.30
C LEU A 287 0.27 6.93 -9.60
N SER A 288 -0.37 7.03 -10.77
CA SER A 288 -0.96 8.28 -11.27
C SER A 288 -2.43 8.11 -11.60
N THR A 289 -3.23 9.14 -11.33
CA THR A 289 -4.60 9.25 -11.83
C THR A 289 -4.89 10.66 -12.33
N THR A 290 -5.75 10.77 -13.33
CA THR A 290 -6.16 12.06 -13.94
C THR A 290 -7.65 12.35 -13.80
N GLY A 291 -8.41 11.44 -13.20
CA GLY A 291 -9.85 11.63 -12.99
C GLY A 291 -10.45 10.58 -12.05
N ASN A 292 -11.58 10.94 -11.43
CA ASN A 292 -12.30 10.11 -10.45
C ASN A 292 -12.60 8.66 -10.92
N ALA A 293 -12.76 8.46 -12.24
CA ALA A 293 -13.04 7.15 -12.83
C ALA A 293 -11.81 6.24 -12.94
N GLN A 294 -10.60 6.82 -13.03
CA GLN A 294 -9.36 6.06 -13.13
C GLN A 294 -8.94 5.63 -11.72
N LYS A 295 -8.82 4.32 -11.51
CA LYS A 295 -8.54 3.70 -10.22
C LYS A 295 -7.04 3.45 -10.04
N VAL A 296 -6.54 3.65 -8.83
CA VAL A 296 -5.15 3.39 -8.46
C VAL A 296 -5.09 2.15 -7.57
N ILE A 297 -4.12 1.27 -7.83
CA ILE A 297 -3.81 0.10 -7.00
C ILE A 297 -2.29 -0.01 -6.93
N PHE A 298 -1.69 0.26 -5.77
CA PHE A 298 -0.25 0.25 -5.62
C PHE A 298 0.23 0.06 -4.18
N ALA A 299 1.46 -0.43 -4.04
CA ALA A 299 2.26 -0.28 -2.84
C ALA A 299 3.37 0.75 -3.09
N ALA A 300 3.42 1.82 -2.29
CA ALA A 300 4.38 2.90 -2.47
C ALA A 300 5.77 2.46 -1.99
N TRP A 301 6.75 2.53 -2.89
CA TRP A 301 8.17 2.50 -2.56
C TRP A 301 8.74 3.89 -2.79
N ASP A 302 9.27 4.51 -1.74
CA ASP A 302 9.98 5.78 -1.83
C ASP A 302 11.26 5.71 -0.99
N ALA A 303 12.34 6.33 -1.47
CA ALA A 303 13.63 6.33 -0.79
C ALA A 303 13.94 7.67 -0.09
N GLY A 304 13.04 8.65 -0.17
CA GLY A 304 13.08 9.87 0.63
C GLY A 304 12.62 11.09 -0.12
N GLY A 305 12.50 12.21 0.58
CA GLY A 305 11.84 13.40 0.07
C GLY A 305 10.83 13.88 1.08
N ASN A 306 9.99 14.83 0.69
CA ASN A 306 8.76 15.15 1.39
C ASN A 306 7.58 14.82 0.46
N ASP A 307 6.96 13.68 0.71
CA ASP A 307 6.08 13.01 -0.24
C ASP A 307 4.61 13.23 0.09
N THR A 308 3.75 13.16 -0.93
CA THR A 308 2.32 13.43 -0.81
C THR A 308 1.49 12.35 -1.48
N PHE A 309 0.56 11.77 -0.74
CA PHE A 309 -0.60 11.08 -1.30
C PHE A 309 -1.68 12.10 -1.65
N ASP A 310 -1.81 12.44 -2.93
CA ASP A 310 -2.83 13.36 -3.44
C ASP A 310 -4.00 12.57 -4.03
N PHE A 311 -5.08 12.49 -3.27
CA PHE A 311 -6.32 11.82 -3.66
C PHE A 311 -7.48 12.81 -3.85
N SER A 312 -7.13 14.08 -4.12
CA SER A 312 -8.07 15.21 -4.15
C SER A 312 -9.16 15.14 -5.21
N GLY A 313 -8.94 14.44 -6.31
CA GLY A 313 -9.92 14.34 -7.39
C GLY A 313 -10.95 13.23 -7.20
N TYR A 314 -10.90 12.45 -6.11
CA TYR A 314 -11.90 11.43 -5.82
C TYR A 314 -13.09 11.99 -5.03
N THR A 315 -14.26 11.38 -5.24
CA THR A 315 -15.52 11.78 -4.59
C THR A 315 -16.07 10.76 -3.59
N ALA A 316 -15.47 9.57 -3.54
CA ALA A 316 -15.81 8.57 -2.55
C ALA A 316 -15.26 8.98 -1.19
N ASN A 317 -15.87 8.49 -0.11
CA ASN A 317 -15.24 8.55 1.21
C ASN A 317 -13.98 7.68 1.20
N GLN A 318 -12.90 8.18 1.77
CA GLN A 318 -11.60 7.55 1.75
C GLN A 318 -11.11 7.29 3.17
N ARG A 319 -10.22 6.31 3.31
CA ARG A 319 -9.47 6.06 4.55
C ARG A 319 -7.99 6.03 4.18
N ILE A 320 -7.24 7.05 4.57
CA ILE A 320 -5.85 7.24 4.18
C ILE A 320 -4.98 7.08 5.43
N ASN A 321 -4.04 6.14 5.39
CA ASN A 321 -3.11 5.86 6.48
C ASN A 321 -1.68 6.02 5.98
N LEU A 322 -0.92 6.93 6.60
CA LEU A 322 0.46 7.25 6.22
C LEU A 322 1.52 6.40 6.95
N ASN A 323 1.11 5.42 7.75
CA ASN A 323 2.03 4.52 8.43
C ASN A 323 2.60 3.45 7.48
N GLU A 324 3.87 3.09 7.65
CA GLU A 324 4.48 2.00 6.88
C GLU A 324 3.72 0.67 7.07
N LYS A 325 3.63 -0.13 6.00
CA LYS A 325 2.87 -1.40 5.91
C LYS A 325 1.36 -1.28 6.12
N SER A 326 0.83 -0.08 6.31
CA SER A 326 -0.61 0.13 6.41
C SER A 326 -1.28 0.10 5.04
N PHE A 327 -2.60 -0.07 5.07
CA PHE A 327 -3.47 -0.05 3.90
C PHE A 327 -4.47 1.10 3.99
N SER A 328 -4.86 1.60 2.82
CA SER A 328 -5.79 2.70 2.63
C SER A 328 -6.90 2.30 1.65
N ASP A 329 -8.09 2.84 1.87
CA ASP A 329 -9.25 2.75 0.99
C ASP A 329 -9.33 4.04 0.17
N VAL A 330 -9.03 3.97 -1.12
CA VAL A 330 -8.83 5.17 -1.97
C VAL A 330 -9.68 5.08 -3.22
N GLY A 331 -10.37 6.17 -3.56
CA GLY A 331 -11.12 6.27 -4.82
C GLY A 331 -12.31 5.31 -4.97
N GLY A 332 -12.88 4.84 -3.84
CA GLY A 332 -14.03 3.93 -3.80
C GLY A 332 -13.65 2.44 -3.85
N LEU A 333 -12.37 2.12 -3.72
CA LEU A 333 -11.84 0.76 -3.55
C LEU A 333 -11.53 0.49 -2.07
N LYS A 334 -11.15 -0.74 -1.74
CA LYS A 334 -10.75 -1.13 -0.38
C LYS A 334 -9.39 -1.81 -0.36
N GLY A 335 -8.51 -1.41 0.55
CA GLY A 335 -7.17 -1.97 0.70
C GLY A 335 -6.30 -1.87 -0.57
N ASN A 336 -6.57 -0.90 -1.44
CA ASN A 336 -5.95 -0.81 -2.76
C ASN A 336 -4.64 0.00 -2.77
N VAL A 337 -4.41 0.82 -1.74
CA VAL A 337 -3.17 1.60 -1.58
C VAL A 337 -2.48 1.16 -0.30
N SER A 338 -1.17 0.90 -0.38
CA SER A 338 -0.35 0.59 0.79
C SER A 338 1.01 1.30 0.73
N ILE A 339 1.71 1.34 1.86
CA ILE A 339 3.07 1.90 1.97
C ILE A 339 4.04 0.75 2.29
N ALA A 340 5.12 0.61 1.53
CA ALA A 340 6.10 -0.45 1.78
C ALA A 340 6.83 -0.27 3.12
N ALA A 341 7.39 -1.35 3.67
CA ALA A 341 8.18 -1.28 4.89
C ALA A 341 9.41 -0.38 4.71
N GLY A 342 9.70 0.48 5.69
CA GLY A 342 10.82 1.41 5.66
C GLY A 342 10.59 2.69 4.85
N VAL A 343 9.38 2.90 4.32
CA VAL A 343 9.01 4.12 3.58
C VAL A 343 8.27 5.08 4.51
N THR A 344 8.61 6.36 4.45
CA THR A 344 7.85 7.44 5.10
C THR A 344 7.16 8.26 4.02
N ILE A 345 5.85 8.48 4.16
CA ILE A 345 5.10 9.44 3.34
C ILE A 345 4.58 10.51 4.29
N GLU A 346 4.88 11.77 4.01
CA GLU A 346 4.64 12.85 4.96
C GLU A 346 3.24 13.46 4.84
N ASN A 347 2.67 13.52 3.64
CA ASN A 347 1.49 14.35 3.41
C ASN A 347 0.33 13.57 2.78
N ALA A 348 -0.89 13.98 3.10
CA ALA A 348 -2.11 13.45 2.50
C ALA A 348 -3.09 14.56 2.15
N ILE A 349 -3.72 14.42 0.99
CA ILE A 349 -4.82 15.27 0.54
C ILE A 349 -6.01 14.36 0.22
N GLY A 350 -7.06 14.46 1.04
CA GLY A 350 -8.36 13.85 0.82
C GLY A 350 -9.11 14.50 -0.33
N GLY A 351 -10.30 13.98 -0.61
CA GLY A 351 -11.14 14.31 -1.75
C GLY A 351 -12.29 15.24 -1.42
N SER A 352 -13.43 14.98 -2.06
CA SER A 352 -14.71 15.64 -1.74
C SER A 352 -15.66 14.76 -0.92
N GLY A 353 -15.19 13.58 -0.49
CA GLY A 353 -15.94 12.64 0.35
C GLY A 353 -15.74 12.93 1.83
N ASN A 354 -16.39 12.17 2.70
CA ASN A 354 -16.10 12.26 4.15
C ASN A 354 -14.95 11.31 4.46
N ASP A 355 -13.75 11.86 4.62
CA ASP A 355 -12.52 11.09 4.65
C ASP A 355 -11.99 10.89 6.08
N VAL A 356 -11.28 9.79 6.32
CA VAL A 356 -10.48 9.56 7.52
C VAL A 356 -9.01 9.59 7.11
N ILE A 357 -8.24 10.51 7.68
CA ILE A 357 -6.83 10.70 7.36
C ILE A 357 -6.00 10.57 8.63
N VAL A 358 -5.11 9.58 8.63
CA VAL A 358 -4.20 9.23 9.73
C VAL A 358 -2.77 9.45 9.27
N GLY A 359 -2.08 10.37 9.95
CA GLY A 359 -0.66 10.63 9.79
C GLY A 359 0.21 9.56 10.45
N ASN A 360 1.48 9.87 10.67
CA ASN A 360 2.48 8.96 11.23
C ASN A 360 3.27 9.66 12.34
N ALA A 361 4.56 9.34 12.48
CA ALA A 361 5.43 9.92 13.50
C ALA A 361 6.30 11.08 12.98
N ALA A 362 6.23 11.38 11.68
CA ALA A 362 6.87 12.52 11.06
C ALA A 362 5.93 13.74 11.09
N ASN A 363 6.46 14.92 10.78
CA ASN A 363 5.60 16.10 10.62
C ASN A 363 4.77 15.94 9.36
N ASN A 364 3.44 15.87 9.50
CA ASN A 364 2.53 15.65 8.41
C ASN A 364 1.80 16.94 8.00
N VAL A 365 1.53 17.10 6.69
CA VAL A 365 0.51 18.03 6.21
C VAL A 365 -0.71 17.23 5.76
N LEU A 366 -1.79 17.35 6.52
CA LEU A 366 -3.04 16.64 6.26
C LEU A 366 -4.11 17.63 5.82
N LYS A 367 -4.75 17.36 4.69
CA LYS A 367 -5.84 18.17 4.14
C LYS A 367 -7.05 17.28 3.90
N GLY A 368 -8.15 17.52 4.61
CA GLY A 368 -9.41 16.79 4.43
C GLY A 368 -10.01 17.04 3.05
N GLY A 369 -10.20 18.32 2.73
CA GLY A 369 -10.68 18.74 1.42
C GLY A 369 -12.09 19.30 1.54
N ALA A 370 -13.06 18.69 0.88
CA ALA A 370 -14.46 18.97 1.13
C ALA A 370 -15.11 17.71 1.69
N GLY A 371 -16.05 17.83 2.62
CA GLY A 371 -16.59 16.67 3.31
C GLY A 371 -16.69 16.92 4.80
N SER A 372 -17.10 15.92 5.57
CA SER A 372 -16.95 15.94 7.02
C SER A 372 -15.81 15.00 7.36
N ASP A 373 -14.60 15.56 7.45
CA ASP A 373 -13.37 14.79 7.50
C ASP A 373 -12.89 14.55 8.94
N ILE A 374 -12.18 13.45 9.15
CA ILE A 374 -11.55 13.10 10.43
C ILE A 374 -10.04 13.09 10.21
N LEU A 375 -9.33 13.99 10.86
CA LEU A 375 -7.88 14.13 10.75
C LEU A 375 -7.21 13.77 12.08
N PHE A 376 -6.23 12.88 12.02
CA PHE A 376 -5.36 12.52 13.13
C PHE A 376 -3.90 12.67 12.69
N GLY A 377 -3.21 13.66 13.24
CA GLY A 377 -1.79 13.93 12.91
C GLY A 377 -0.88 12.77 13.32
N GLY A 378 -1.10 12.24 14.52
CA GLY A 378 -0.16 11.33 15.14
C GLY A 378 0.88 12.12 15.91
N ALA A 379 2.11 11.61 15.98
CA ALA A 379 3.19 12.32 16.64
C ALA A 379 3.95 13.18 15.64
N GLY A 380 4.36 14.38 16.02
CA GLY A 380 5.05 15.26 15.08
C GLY A 380 4.80 16.70 15.45
N ALA A 381 5.08 17.60 14.52
CA ALA A 381 4.50 18.94 14.53
C ALA A 381 3.71 19.08 13.22
N ASP A 382 2.44 18.76 13.30
CA ASP A 382 1.59 18.54 12.12
C ASP A 382 0.85 19.82 11.71
N GLU A 383 0.53 19.91 10.42
CA GLU A 383 -0.32 20.95 9.86
C GLU A 383 -1.62 20.34 9.33
N LEU A 384 -2.71 20.66 10.02
CA LEU A 384 -4.02 20.08 9.77
C LEU A 384 -4.95 21.12 9.14
N TRP A 385 -5.51 20.79 7.99
CA TRP A 385 -6.53 21.58 7.29
C TRP A 385 -7.79 20.72 7.13
N GLY A 386 -8.88 21.11 7.78
CA GLY A 386 -10.17 20.43 7.60
C GLY A 386 -10.71 20.69 6.21
N GLY A 387 -10.73 21.97 5.82
CA GLY A 387 -11.26 22.42 4.56
C GLY A 387 -12.74 22.80 4.65
N VAL A 388 -13.54 22.33 3.69
CA VAL A 388 -14.97 22.66 3.60
C VAL A 388 -15.81 21.54 4.19
N GLY A 389 -16.37 21.79 5.36
CA GLY A 389 -17.48 21.02 5.90
C GLY A 389 -17.42 20.98 7.41
N LYS A 390 -17.62 19.80 8.02
CA LYS A 390 -17.68 19.65 9.48
C LYS A 390 -16.60 18.69 9.91
N ASP A 391 -15.43 19.25 10.20
CA ASP A 391 -14.23 18.45 10.33
C ASP A 391 -13.92 18.16 11.80
N THR A 392 -13.28 17.04 12.06
CA THR A 392 -12.90 16.59 13.40
C THR A 392 -11.40 16.35 13.46
N PHE A 393 -10.71 17.10 14.32
CA PHE A 393 -9.30 16.96 14.60
C PHE A 393 -9.12 16.13 15.87
N VAL A 394 -8.55 14.94 15.74
CA VAL A 394 -8.46 13.94 16.81
C VAL A 394 -7.09 13.98 17.47
N PHE A 395 -7.06 13.89 18.81
CA PHE A 395 -5.83 13.73 19.59
C PHE A 395 -6.01 12.63 20.63
N ALA A 396 -5.01 11.74 20.72
CA ALA A 396 -5.06 10.53 21.53
C ALA A 396 -3.79 10.28 22.35
N ALA A 397 -2.78 11.12 22.27
CA ALA A 397 -1.65 11.08 23.19
C ALA A 397 -1.06 12.46 23.44
N VAL A 398 -0.38 12.60 24.59
CA VAL A 398 0.43 13.79 24.88
C VAL A 398 1.50 13.99 23.81
N SER A 399 1.99 12.90 23.23
CA SER A 399 2.99 12.96 22.16
C SER A 399 2.50 13.54 20.85
N ASP A 400 1.18 13.63 20.67
CA ASP A 400 0.63 14.07 19.39
C ASP A 400 0.99 15.53 19.15
N SER A 401 0.83 16.39 20.17
CA SER A 401 1.08 17.82 20.04
C SER A 401 1.79 18.40 21.27
N LYS A 402 3.11 18.17 21.36
CA LYS A 402 3.92 18.61 22.51
C LYS A 402 4.25 20.10 22.44
N PRO A 403 4.33 20.82 23.58
CA PRO A 403 4.93 22.15 23.61
C PRO A 403 6.35 22.16 22.98
N GLY A 404 6.56 23.02 21.99
CA GLY A 404 7.80 23.11 21.21
C GLY A 404 7.78 22.35 19.87
N ALA A 405 6.84 21.43 19.69
CA ALA A 405 6.51 20.75 18.46
C ALA A 405 4.97 20.64 18.39
N ALA A 406 4.31 21.78 18.53
CA ALA A 406 2.85 21.84 18.61
C ALA A 406 2.24 21.79 17.22
N ASP A 407 1.17 21.03 17.08
CA ASP A 407 0.36 20.96 15.89
C ASP A 407 -0.35 22.28 15.63
N TRP A 408 -0.61 22.50 14.35
CA TRP A 408 -1.37 23.63 13.85
C TRP A 408 -2.62 23.17 13.13
N ILE A 409 -3.77 23.49 13.70
CA ILE A 409 -5.03 23.50 12.95
C ILE A 409 -5.11 24.83 12.22
N ARG A 410 -5.12 24.79 10.89
CA ARG A 410 -4.84 25.94 10.03
C ARG A 410 -6.08 26.70 9.56
N ASP A 411 -7.28 26.12 9.66
CA ASP A 411 -8.52 26.67 9.11
C ASP A 411 -9.78 26.43 9.96
N PHE A 412 -9.62 26.24 11.27
CA PHE A 412 -10.72 25.89 12.18
C PHE A 412 -11.91 26.87 12.13
N GLN A 413 -13.12 26.32 11.97
CA GLN A 413 -14.39 27.04 11.94
C GLN A 413 -15.21 26.78 13.20
N LYS A 414 -15.24 27.79 14.09
CA LYS A 414 -16.09 27.82 15.29
C LYS A 414 -17.53 27.38 15.01
N GLY A 415 -18.06 26.50 15.86
CA GLY A 415 -19.44 26.00 15.79
C GLY A 415 -19.71 25.02 14.65
N THR A 416 -18.68 24.69 13.86
CA THR A 416 -18.76 23.77 12.72
C THR A 416 -17.82 22.59 12.95
N ASP A 417 -16.52 22.89 13.11
CA ASP A 417 -15.48 21.90 13.35
C ASP A 417 -15.41 21.47 14.81
N LYS A 418 -14.72 20.36 15.06
CA LYS A 418 -14.57 19.74 16.38
C LYS A 418 -13.12 19.39 16.66
N ILE A 419 -12.74 19.52 17.93
CA ILE A 419 -11.52 18.92 18.49
C ILE A 419 -11.96 17.74 19.36
N ASP A 420 -11.52 16.55 18.99
CA ASP A 420 -11.82 15.31 19.70
C ASP A 420 -10.70 14.94 20.65
N LEU A 421 -10.98 15.07 21.95
CA LEU A 421 -10.13 14.72 23.08
C LEU A 421 -10.72 13.54 23.87
N SER A 422 -11.73 12.85 23.33
CA SER A 422 -12.50 11.83 24.04
C SER A 422 -11.64 10.65 24.50
N PHE A 423 -10.51 10.39 23.84
CA PHE A 423 -9.55 9.39 24.27
C PHE A 423 -9.06 9.62 25.70
N PHE A 424 -8.70 10.86 26.05
CA PHE A 424 -8.12 11.16 27.37
C PHE A 424 -9.11 10.91 28.53
N ASN A 425 -10.41 10.84 28.23
CA ASN A 425 -11.45 10.51 29.20
C ASN A 425 -11.74 9.02 29.30
N GLN A 426 -11.21 8.18 28.39
CA GLN A 426 -11.39 6.74 28.46
C GLN A 426 -10.64 6.16 29.67
N GLY A 427 -11.40 5.68 30.66
CA GLY A 427 -10.85 5.11 31.89
C GLY A 427 -10.43 6.12 32.95
N ALA A 428 -10.43 7.43 32.66
CA ALA A 428 -10.21 8.49 33.64
C ALA A 428 -11.36 8.56 34.66
N GLN A 429 -11.04 8.88 35.91
CA GLN A 429 -12.02 8.96 37.01
C GLN A 429 -12.00 10.34 37.67
N GLY A 430 -13.16 10.94 37.87
CA GLY A 430 -13.28 12.19 38.63
C GLY A 430 -12.51 13.35 38.02
N GLY A 431 -11.59 13.94 38.77
CA GLY A 431 -10.84 15.15 38.37
C GLY A 431 -9.81 14.94 37.25
N ASP A 432 -9.48 13.69 36.92
CA ASP A 432 -8.52 13.38 35.85
C ASP A 432 -9.13 13.48 34.44
N GLN A 433 -10.46 13.63 34.35
CA GLN A 433 -11.14 13.90 33.08
C GLN A 433 -10.82 15.31 32.58
N ILE A 434 -10.77 15.47 31.26
CA ILE A 434 -10.59 16.76 30.60
C ILE A 434 -11.69 17.73 31.06
N HIS A 435 -11.27 18.86 31.65
CA HIS A 435 -12.16 19.93 32.08
C HIS A 435 -11.51 21.29 31.88
N PHE A 436 -12.29 22.25 31.40
CA PHE A 436 -11.78 23.59 31.09
C PHE A 436 -11.68 24.47 32.33
N VAL A 437 -10.54 25.14 32.47
CA VAL A 437 -10.21 26.09 33.55
C VAL A 437 -9.81 27.44 32.96
N ASP A 438 -9.83 28.49 33.78
CA ASP A 438 -9.35 29.84 33.42
C ASP A 438 -7.87 30.06 33.76
N HIS A 439 -7.30 29.20 34.61
CA HIS A 439 -5.87 29.12 34.93
C HIS A 439 -5.50 27.71 35.40
N PHE A 440 -4.27 27.28 35.12
CA PHE A 440 -3.75 25.98 35.61
C PHE A 440 -3.44 26.04 37.11
N SER A 441 -3.92 25.03 37.85
CA SER A 441 -3.49 24.75 39.22
C SER A 441 -2.35 23.73 39.28
N GLY A 442 -2.15 22.99 38.17
CA GLY A 442 -1.20 21.88 38.06
C GLY A 442 -1.85 20.51 38.23
N ALA A 443 -3.18 20.46 38.37
CA ALA A 443 -3.93 19.21 38.40
C ALA A 443 -4.00 18.56 37.01
N ALA A 444 -3.99 17.23 36.97
CA ALA A 444 -4.20 16.48 35.74
C ALA A 444 -5.61 16.72 35.18
N GLY A 445 -5.77 16.65 33.86
CA GLY A 445 -7.05 16.85 33.18
C GLY A 445 -7.44 18.31 32.95
N GLU A 446 -6.70 19.28 33.49
CA GLU A 446 -6.98 20.70 33.23
C GLU A 446 -6.73 21.05 31.76
N ALA A 447 -7.68 21.78 31.15
CA ALA A 447 -7.59 22.33 29.81
C ALA A 447 -7.74 23.86 29.85
N LEU A 448 -6.87 24.58 29.14
CA LEU A 448 -6.92 26.04 29.06
C LEU A 448 -6.99 26.47 27.59
N LEU A 449 -8.01 27.26 27.26
CA LEU A 449 -8.17 27.89 25.95
C LEU A 449 -7.87 29.39 26.05
N SER A 450 -6.92 29.87 25.26
CA SER A 450 -6.53 31.29 25.20
C SER A 450 -6.62 31.79 23.78
N TYR A 451 -7.37 32.87 23.52
CA TYR A 451 -7.48 33.46 22.18
C TYR A 451 -6.74 34.80 22.09
N ASN A 452 -5.89 34.93 21.08
CA ASN A 452 -5.24 36.18 20.72
C ASN A 452 -5.85 36.77 19.44
N ALA A 453 -6.67 37.81 19.62
CA ALA A 453 -7.34 38.50 18.51
C ALA A 453 -6.38 39.23 17.56
N SER A 454 -5.14 39.52 17.98
CA SER A 454 -4.19 40.29 17.15
C SER A 454 -3.58 39.44 16.03
N ASN A 455 -3.43 38.14 16.25
CA ASN A 455 -2.92 37.19 15.25
C ASN A 455 -3.94 36.13 14.84
N ASN A 456 -5.16 36.19 15.39
CA ASN A 456 -6.24 35.23 15.15
C ASN A 456 -5.85 33.78 15.47
N VAL A 457 -5.15 33.58 16.60
CA VAL A 457 -4.75 32.24 17.05
C VAL A 457 -5.35 31.95 18.42
N SER A 458 -5.97 30.78 18.57
CA SER A 458 -6.29 30.16 19.85
C SER A 458 -5.22 29.14 20.23
N ASP A 459 -4.82 29.15 21.49
CA ASP A 459 -3.94 28.15 22.09
C ASP A 459 -4.80 27.24 22.98
N LEU A 460 -4.81 25.94 22.67
CA LEU A 460 -5.39 24.90 23.50
C LEU A 460 -4.25 24.18 24.22
N ALA A 461 -4.11 24.44 25.52
CA ALA A 461 -3.12 23.76 26.35
C ALA A 461 -3.82 22.75 27.26
N LEU A 462 -3.27 21.53 27.38
CA LEU A 462 -3.74 20.51 28.32
C LEU A 462 -2.62 20.14 29.30
N ASN A 463 -3.01 19.83 30.53
CA ASN A 463 -2.14 19.25 31.54
C ASN A 463 -2.57 17.82 31.82
N ILE A 464 -2.13 16.88 30.99
CA ILE A 464 -2.54 15.47 31.08
C ILE A 464 -1.77 14.77 32.19
N GLY A 465 -0.47 15.04 32.34
CA GLY A 465 0.43 14.39 33.29
C GLY A 465 0.41 14.97 34.71
N GLY A 466 -0.38 16.03 34.98
CA GLY A 466 -0.48 16.64 36.31
C GLY A 466 0.78 17.38 36.77
N GLN A 467 1.36 18.19 35.88
CA GLN A 467 2.52 19.03 36.16
C GLN A 467 2.16 20.51 36.19
N GLN A 468 3.08 21.36 36.68
CA GLN A 468 2.82 22.82 36.72
C GLN A 468 2.80 23.46 35.32
N ALA A 469 3.49 22.87 34.36
CA ALA A 469 3.46 23.29 32.96
C ALA A 469 2.59 22.32 32.16
N PRO A 470 1.78 22.80 31.19
CA PRO A 470 1.03 21.93 30.30
C PRO A 470 2.00 21.09 29.48
N ASP A 471 1.64 19.84 29.24
CA ASP A 471 2.43 18.86 28.49
C ASP A 471 1.91 18.62 27.07
N PHE A 472 0.78 19.25 26.73
CA PHE A 472 0.17 19.24 25.40
C PHE A 472 -0.25 20.66 25.01
N LEU A 473 -0.05 21.02 23.74
CA LEU A 473 -0.39 22.33 23.19
C LEU A 473 -0.76 22.20 21.72
N VAL A 474 -1.95 22.65 21.32
CA VAL A 474 -2.35 22.81 19.91
C VAL A 474 -2.53 24.29 19.60
N LYS A 475 -2.04 24.72 18.44
CA LYS A 475 -2.18 26.07 17.91
C LYS A 475 -3.29 26.07 16.85
N ILE A 476 -4.24 26.99 16.98
CA ILE A 476 -5.46 26.95 16.18
C ILE A 476 -5.64 28.30 15.52
N VAL A 477 -5.58 28.36 14.18
CA VAL A 477 -5.91 29.57 13.44
C VAL A 477 -7.43 29.70 13.41
N GLY A 478 -7.96 30.66 14.16
CA GLY A 478 -9.39 30.84 14.36
C GLY A 478 -9.80 30.92 15.83
N GLN A 479 -11.08 31.23 16.05
CA GLN A 479 -11.70 31.17 17.37
C GLN A 479 -12.25 29.76 17.62
N VAL A 480 -12.31 29.38 18.89
CA VAL A 480 -12.88 28.11 19.34
C VAL A 480 -13.88 28.41 20.45
N ASP A 481 -15.01 27.70 20.46
CA ASP A 481 -16.03 27.79 21.50
C ASP A 481 -16.05 26.52 22.35
N VAL A 482 -15.65 26.66 23.62
CA VAL A 482 -15.63 25.55 24.60
C VAL A 482 -16.98 24.83 24.70
N ALA A 483 -18.10 25.54 24.52
CA ALA A 483 -19.42 24.96 24.69
C ALA A 483 -19.86 24.07 23.51
N THR A 484 -19.29 24.29 22.32
CA THR A 484 -19.76 23.61 21.10
C THR A 484 -18.67 22.87 20.35
N ASP A 485 -17.39 23.17 20.53
CA ASP A 485 -16.38 22.77 19.55
C ASP A 485 -15.50 21.59 20.02
N PHE A 486 -15.85 20.97 21.15
CA PHE A 486 -15.10 19.85 21.73
C PHE A 486 -15.93 18.58 21.84
N ILE A 487 -15.25 17.45 21.69
CA ILE A 487 -15.72 16.13 22.09
C ILE A 487 -14.79 15.67 23.22
N VAL A 488 -15.32 15.54 24.43
CA VAL A 488 -14.61 15.16 25.65
C VAL A 488 -15.36 14.05 26.36
#